data_AF-A0A834LHC3-F1
#
_entry.id   AF-A0A834LHC3-F1
#
_cell.length_a   1.000
_cell.length_b   1.000
_cell.length_c   1.000
_cell.angle_alpha   90.00
_cell.angle_beta   90.00
_cell.angle_gamma   90.00
#
_symmetry.space_group_name_H-M   'P 1'
#
loop_
_entity.id
_entity.type
_entity.pdbx_description
1 polymer ?
#
loop_
_entity_poly.entity_id
_entity_poly.type
_entity_poly.pdbx_seq_one_letter_code
_entity_poly.pdbx_strand_id
1 'polypeptide(L)'
;MSLPCRLRKNLLLIFLFNRTLSFNSLSHEINMRGTGIFSVVLCLVIFPRFLSGNSDPRLAPALYVLGDSLLDSGNNNFLPTLARADFQPYGVNFPGGATGRFTNGRTVADFIAEFLGLPMSPPFMSFRNSRRLTGLNYASGSCGILPETGNYIGKCLNLDDQIGLFGKTVKNELTKHLGSSEVLSDYLSKSIFLVSVGNNDYINNYLQPNLYDSSSRYSPHSFAQLLTDSLSHKLEVAPLSLSLSLSINWPMAPED
;
A
#
# COMPACT_ATOMS: atom_id res chain seq x y z
N MET A 1 27.11 -8.72 -3.48
CA MET A 1 26.53 -9.99 -3.01
C MET A 1 25.05 -9.75 -2.77
N SER A 2 24.20 -10.20 -3.69
CA SER A 2 22.75 -10.21 -3.53
C SER A 2 22.37 -11.37 -2.60
N LEU A 3 21.63 -11.09 -1.53
CA LEU A 3 21.18 -12.08 -0.56
C LEU A 3 19.74 -12.51 -0.92
N PRO A 4 19.42 -13.81 -1.00
CA PRO A 4 18.05 -14.27 -1.23
C PRO A 4 17.28 -14.28 0.10
N CYS A 5 16.53 -13.22 0.39
CA CYS A 5 15.66 -13.13 1.56
C CYS A 5 14.25 -13.66 1.20
N ARG A 6 13.98 -14.95 1.39
CA ARG A 6 12.70 -15.56 0.98
C ARG A 6 11.56 -15.19 1.96
N LEU A 7 10.94 -14.01 1.82
CA LEU A 7 9.73 -13.63 2.55
C LEU A 7 8.53 -14.40 1.98
N ARG A 8 8.07 -15.44 2.67
CA ARG A 8 7.00 -16.32 2.16
C ARG A 8 5.65 -16.25 2.88
N LYS A 9 5.48 -15.45 3.95
CA LYS A 9 4.28 -15.59 4.81
C LYS A 9 3.55 -14.31 5.27
N ASN A 10 4.08 -13.10 5.06
CA ASN A 10 3.56 -11.91 5.74
C ASN A 10 3.29 -10.69 4.83
N LEU A 11 3.03 -10.94 3.53
CA LEU A 11 2.58 -9.91 2.60
C LEU A 11 1.05 -9.84 2.61
N LEU A 12 0.49 -8.74 3.11
CA LEU A 12 -0.92 -8.44 2.95
C LEU A 12 -1.08 -7.56 1.70
N LEU A 13 -1.34 -8.21 0.58
CA LEU A 13 -1.63 -7.54 -0.68
C LEU A 13 -3.14 -7.25 -0.72
N ILE A 14 -3.53 -6.00 -0.45
CA ILE A 14 -4.93 -5.57 -0.59
C ILE A 14 -5.09 -4.95 -1.97
N PHE A 15 -5.59 -5.76 -2.92
CA PHE A 15 -6.10 -5.24 -4.17
C PHE A 15 -7.47 -4.60 -3.92
N LEU A 16 -7.50 -3.27 -3.77
CA LEU A 16 -8.75 -2.52 -3.85
C LEU A 16 -9.03 -2.20 -5.32
N PHE A 17 -9.44 -3.20 -6.10
CA PHE A 17 -10.19 -2.90 -7.32
C PHE A 17 -11.62 -2.58 -6.89
N ASN A 18 -11.94 -1.28 -6.89
CA ASN A 18 -13.32 -0.82 -6.81
C ASN A 18 -14.01 -1.34 -8.08
N ARG A 19 -14.79 -2.43 -7.97
CA ARG A 19 -15.66 -2.94 -9.06
C ARG A 19 -16.90 -2.04 -9.25
N THR A 20 -16.77 -0.75 -8.96
CA THR A 20 -17.87 0.19 -8.72
C THR A 20 -17.68 1.45 -9.56
N LEU A 21 -17.42 1.24 -10.86
CA LEU A 21 -17.73 2.21 -11.91
C LEU A 21 -18.53 1.50 -13.00
N SER A 22 -19.69 0.99 -12.61
CA SER A 22 -20.83 0.82 -13.51
C SER A 22 -22.09 1.15 -12.70
N PHE A 23 -22.37 2.44 -12.57
CA PHE A 23 -23.72 2.90 -12.25
C PHE A 23 -24.52 2.74 -13.53
N ASN A 24 -25.19 1.59 -13.69
CA ASN A 24 -26.57 1.46 -14.14
C ASN A 24 -26.95 -0.02 -14.30
N SER A 25 -28.12 -0.35 -13.72
CA SER A 25 -28.86 -1.62 -13.77
C SER A 25 -28.16 -2.90 -13.29
N LEU A 26 -28.41 -3.28 -12.03
CA LEU A 26 -28.83 -4.64 -11.62
C LEU A 26 -28.84 -4.69 -10.08
N SER A 27 -29.82 -3.99 -9.50
CA SER A 27 -30.33 -4.34 -8.19
C SER A 27 -31.12 -5.64 -8.33
N HIS A 28 -30.50 -6.79 -8.08
CA HIS A 28 -31.14 -7.93 -7.41
C HIS A 28 -30.09 -9.04 -7.17
N GLU A 29 -30.06 -9.50 -5.92
CA GLU A 29 -29.38 -10.71 -5.41
C GLU A 29 -27.85 -10.69 -5.22
N ILE A 30 -27.40 -9.97 -4.18
CA ILE A 30 -26.24 -10.42 -3.41
C ILE A 30 -26.76 -11.34 -2.30
N ASN A 31 -26.38 -12.62 -2.35
CA ASN A 31 -26.73 -13.64 -1.38
C ASN A 31 -26.14 -13.30 0.01
N MET A 32 -26.97 -12.72 0.89
CA MET A 32 -26.60 -12.15 2.19
C MET A 32 -26.16 -13.16 3.27
N ARG A 33 -26.15 -14.47 2.99
CA ARG A 33 -25.86 -15.49 4.02
C ARG A 33 -24.37 -15.66 4.33
N GLY A 34 -23.47 -15.45 3.37
CA GLY A 34 -22.02 -15.59 3.57
C GLY A 34 -21.33 -14.31 4.09
N THR A 35 -21.80 -13.15 3.64
CA THR A 35 -21.24 -11.82 3.99
C THR A 35 -21.51 -11.44 5.45
N GLY A 36 -22.66 -11.85 5.99
CA GLY A 36 -23.02 -11.63 7.39
C GLY A 36 -22.13 -12.43 8.34
N ILE A 37 -21.85 -13.70 8.04
CA ILE A 37 -20.99 -14.54 8.89
C ILE A 37 -19.54 -14.03 8.85
N PHE A 38 -19.03 -13.65 7.68
CA PHE A 38 -17.68 -13.10 7.55
C PHE A 38 -17.53 -11.75 8.27
N SER A 39 -18.52 -10.86 8.17
CA SER A 39 -18.53 -9.59 8.91
C SER A 39 -18.70 -9.79 10.42
N VAL A 40 -19.53 -10.73 10.85
CA VAL A 40 -19.73 -11.04 12.28
C VAL A 40 -18.48 -11.67 12.87
N VAL A 41 -17.80 -12.58 12.17
CA VAL A 41 -16.52 -13.16 12.62
C VAL A 41 -15.43 -12.09 12.66
N LEU A 42 -15.34 -11.23 11.64
CA LEU A 42 -14.41 -10.11 11.61
C LEU A 42 -14.68 -9.14 12.78
N CYS A 43 -15.94 -8.80 13.05
CA CYS A 43 -16.33 -8.02 14.22
C CYS A 43 -15.99 -8.73 15.54
N LEU A 44 -16.30 -10.02 15.69
CA LEU A 44 -16.02 -10.76 16.93
C LEU A 44 -14.52 -10.96 17.21
N VAL A 45 -13.66 -10.95 16.20
CA VAL A 45 -12.20 -11.02 16.37
C VAL A 45 -11.60 -9.63 16.64
N ILE A 46 -12.14 -8.58 16.01
CA ILE A 46 -11.61 -7.22 16.11
C ILE A 46 -12.14 -6.47 17.36
N PHE A 47 -13.42 -6.65 17.71
CA PHE A 47 -14.12 -5.87 18.74
C PHE A 47 -13.61 -6.10 20.18
N PRO A 48 -13.21 -7.32 20.62
CA PRO A 48 -12.67 -7.52 21.97
C PRO A 48 -11.35 -6.78 22.23
N ARG A 49 -10.59 -6.46 21.17
CA ARG A 49 -9.32 -5.75 21.29
C ARG A 49 -9.49 -4.25 21.47
N PHE A 50 -10.50 -3.66 20.82
CA PHE A 50 -10.85 -2.25 21.05
C PHE A 50 -11.30 -1.96 22.50
N LEU A 51 -11.75 -2.97 23.24
CA LEU A 51 -12.22 -2.84 24.63
C LEU A 51 -11.11 -3.13 25.68
N SER A 52 -9.97 -3.69 25.28
CA SER A 52 -8.90 -4.07 26.22
C SER A 52 -7.86 -2.96 26.31
N GLY A 53 -7.99 -2.11 27.32
CA GLY A 53 -7.05 -1.01 27.64
C GLY A 53 -5.69 -1.42 28.21
N ASN A 54 -5.22 -2.65 27.95
CA ASN A 54 -3.91 -3.14 28.36
C ASN A 54 -3.09 -3.59 27.15
N SER A 55 -1.79 -3.32 27.19
CA SER A 55 -0.80 -3.58 26.14
C SER A 55 -0.80 -5.03 25.64
N ASP A 56 -1.62 -5.30 24.62
CA ASP A 56 -1.55 -6.55 23.86
C ASP A 56 -0.14 -6.70 23.27
N PRO A 57 0.52 -7.86 23.36
CA PRO A 57 1.79 -8.07 22.70
C PRO A 57 1.68 -7.73 21.21
N ARG A 58 2.63 -6.92 20.72
CA ARG A 58 2.78 -6.59 19.29
C ARG A 58 2.67 -7.86 18.43
N LEU A 59 1.71 -7.89 17.51
CA LEU A 59 1.45 -9.07 16.65
C LEU A 59 2.48 -9.19 15.53
N ALA A 60 3.11 -8.07 15.18
CA ALA A 60 4.20 -8.01 14.23
C ALA A 60 5.27 -7.02 14.75
N PRO A 61 6.55 -7.23 14.41
CA PRO A 61 7.61 -6.29 14.76
C PRO A 61 7.45 -4.93 14.07
N ALA A 62 6.98 -4.91 12.81
CA ALA A 62 6.80 -3.69 12.04
C ALA A 62 5.74 -3.79 10.96
N LEU A 63 5.24 -2.62 10.54
CA LEU A 63 4.36 -2.41 9.40
C LEU A 63 5.02 -1.45 8.39
N TYR A 64 5.41 -1.99 7.24
CA TYR A 64 5.91 -1.20 6.11
C TYR A 64 4.80 -0.99 5.09
N VAL A 65 4.59 0.27 4.68
CA VAL A 65 3.45 0.64 3.83
C VAL A 65 3.97 1.20 2.52
N LEU A 66 3.55 0.61 1.40
CA LEU A 66 3.84 1.06 0.04
C LEU A 66 2.52 1.23 -0.69
N GLY A 67 2.41 2.23 -1.55
CA GLY A 67 1.20 2.45 -2.32
C GLY A 67 0.97 3.87 -2.78
N ASP A 68 -0.28 4.20 -2.97
CA ASP A 68 -0.73 5.51 -3.44
C ASP A 68 -1.40 6.37 -2.33
N SER A 69 -2.23 7.33 -2.74
CA SER A 69 -2.97 8.23 -1.85
C SER A 69 -3.85 7.51 -0.83
N LEU A 70 -4.33 6.30 -1.12
CA LEU A 70 -5.14 5.50 -0.19
C LEU A 70 -4.36 5.11 1.07
N LEU A 71 -3.04 5.06 0.98
CA LEU A 71 -2.16 4.64 2.06
C LEU A 71 -1.21 5.75 2.52
N ASP A 72 -1.05 6.86 1.77
CA ASP A 72 -0.16 7.96 2.13
C ASP A 72 -0.54 8.58 3.50
N SER A 73 0.48 8.83 4.31
CA SER A 73 0.37 9.44 5.64
C SER A 73 0.96 10.86 5.70
N GLY A 74 1.45 11.38 4.57
CA GLY A 74 1.98 12.74 4.41
C GLY A 74 3.29 12.86 3.65
N ASN A 75 3.73 11.85 2.88
CA ASN A 75 4.94 11.94 2.08
C ASN A 75 4.84 13.04 1.02
N ASN A 76 3.67 13.18 0.39
CA ASN A 76 3.46 14.17 -0.67
C ASN A 76 3.60 15.62 -0.19
N ASN A 77 3.48 15.90 1.11
CA ASN A 77 3.64 17.26 1.65
C ASN A 77 5.08 17.78 1.48
N PHE A 78 6.04 16.88 1.26
CA PHE A 78 7.47 17.18 1.09
C PHE A 78 7.92 17.15 -0.37
N LEU A 79 6.98 17.04 -1.31
CA LEU A 79 7.25 16.96 -2.74
C LEU A 79 6.68 18.17 -3.47
N PRO A 80 7.32 18.63 -4.57
CA PRO A 80 6.74 19.64 -5.45
C PRO A 80 5.63 19.00 -6.29
N THR A 81 4.43 18.90 -5.73
CA THR A 81 3.27 18.26 -6.34
C THR A 81 1.96 18.92 -5.92
N LEU A 82 0.96 18.84 -6.80
CA LEU A 82 -0.42 19.22 -6.49
C LEU A 82 -1.18 18.11 -5.75
N ALA A 83 -0.69 16.87 -5.78
CA ALA A 83 -1.29 15.74 -5.09
C ALA A 83 -1.02 15.79 -3.58
N ARG A 84 -1.64 16.73 -2.87
CA ARG A 84 -1.51 16.89 -1.41
C ARG A 84 -2.85 16.81 -0.71
N ALA A 85 -2.83 16.47 0.57
CA ALA A 85 -4.01 16.38 1.44
C ALA A 85 -3.72 16.98 2.83
N ASP A 86 -2.91 18.04 2.87
CA ASP A 86 -2.53 18.77 4.09
C ASP A 86 -3.32 20.07 4.28
N PHE A 87 -4.55 20.08 3.77
CA PHE A 87 -5.51 21.18 3.88
C PHE A 87 -6.91 20.65 4.14
N GLN A 88 -7.81 21.50 4.64
CA GLN A 88 -9.21 21.15 4.90
C GLN A 88 -9.95 20.82 3.58
N PRO A 89 -10.87 19.83 3.55
CA PRO A 89 -11.47 19.14 4.69
C PRO A 89 -10.71 17.89 5.19
N TYR A 90 -9.53 17.58 4.64
CA TYR A 90 -8.77 16.40 5.05
C TYR A 90 -8.38 16.48 6.52
N GLY A 91 -8.40 15.32 7.18
CA GLY A 91 -8.01 15.20 8.59
C GLY A 91 -8.98 15.84 9.60
N VAL A 92 -10.19 16.27 9.21
CA VAL A 92 -11.18 16.86 10.14
C VAL A 92 -11.55 15.94 11.32
N ASN A 93 -11.46 14.62 11.15
CA ASN A 93 -11.66 13.61 12.19
C ASN A 93 -10.35 12.95 12.66
N PHE A 94 -9.19 13.40 12.16
CA PHE A 94 -7.90 12.87 12.59
C PHE A 94 -7.33 13.74 13.73
N PRO A 95 -6.87 13.17 14.86
CA PRO A 95 -6.36 13.96 15.98
C PRO A 95 -5.22 14.93 15.64
N GLY A 96 -4.45 14.64 14.58
CA GLY A 96 -3.38 15.50 14.07
C GLY A 96 -3.80 16.50 12.99
N GLY A 97 -5.10 16.62 12.67
CA GLY A 97 -5.59 17.46 11.58
C GLY A 97 -5.17 16.95 10.20
N ALA A 98 -5.05 17.87 9.23
CA ALA A 98 -4.68 17.57 7.86
C ALA A 98 -3.19 17.20 7.74
N THR A 99 -2.86 15.91 7.92
CA THR A 99 -1.46 15.45 7.87
C THR A 99 -0.96 15.05 6.49
N GLY A 100 -1.78 15.17 5.44
CA GLY A 100 -1.50 14.57 4.12
C GLY A 100 -2.10 13.18 3.92
N ARG A 101 -2.99 12.73 4.81
CA ARG A 101 -3.85 11.56 4.58
C ARG A 101 -5.03 11.99 3.70
N PHE A 102 -5.28 11.28 2.60
CA PHE A 102 -6.37 11.57 1.66
C PHE A 102 -7.74 11.09 2.19
N THR A 103 -8.05 11.42 3.44
CA THR A 103 -9.29 11.08 4.14
C THR A 103 -9.56 12.09 5.25
N ASN A 104 -10.76 12.07 5.81
CA ASN A 104 -11.10 12.85 7.00
C ASN A 104 -10.40 12.34 8.26
N GLY A 105 -9.94 11.07 8.28
CA GLY A 105 -9.45 10.42 9.49
C GLY A 105 -8.23 9.54 9.27
N ARG A 106 -8.32 8.31 9.76
CA ARG A 106 -7.31 7.25 9.62
C ARG A 106 -7.40 6.59 8.25
N THR A 107 -6.26 6.21 7.67
CA THR A 107 -6.19 5.34 6.48
C THR A 107 -6.31 3.87 6.89
N VAL A 108 -6.47 2.98 5.92
CA VAL A 108 -6.44 1.52 6.16
C VAL A 108 -5.12 1.08 6.82
N ALA A 109 -4.00 1.71 6.46
CA ALA A 109 -2.71 1.44 7.09
C ALA A 109 -2.70 1.78 8.58
N ASP A 110 -3.38 2.86 8.99
CA ASP A 110 -3.47 3.25 10.40
C ASP A 110 -4.30 2.26 11.22
N PHE A 111 -5.41 1.79 10.67
CA PHE A 111 -6.23 0.75 11.31
C PHE A 111 -5.48 -0.57 11.44
N ILE A 112 -4.69 -0.95 10.43
CA ILE A 112 -3.82 -2.14 10.50
C ILE A 112 -2.74 -1.96 11.55
N ALA A 113 -2.10 -0.79 11.64
CA ALA A 113 -1.10 -0.50 12.67
C ALA A 113 -1.68 -0.67 14.08
N GLU A 114 -2.85 -0.08 14.33
CA GLU A 114 -3.57 -0.20 15.60
C GLU A 114 -3.92 -1.66 15.93
N PHE A 115 -4.46 -2.40 14.94
CA PHE A 115 -4.77 -3.83 15.11
C PHE A 115 -3.52 -4.67 15.45
N LEU A 116 -2.36 -4.33 14.89
CA LEU A 116 -1.09 -5.00 15.16
C LEU A 116 -0.46 -4.61 16.51
N GLY A 117 -1.03 -3.66 17.25
CA GLY A 117 -0.44 -3.08 18.45
C GLY A 117 0.77 -2.19 18.16
N LEU A 118 0.88 -1.67 16.94
CA LEU A 118 1.96 -0.82 16.47
C LEU A 118 1.54 0.66 16.46
N PRO A 119 2.49 1.59 16.66
CA PRO A 119 2.22 2.99 16.35
C PRO A 119 1.98 3.15 14.85
N MET A 120 1.16 4.13 14.47
CA MET A 120 0.96 4.47 13.05
C MET A 120 2.30 4.74 12.36
N SER A 121 2.48 4.14 11.18
CA SER A 121 3.67 4.29 10.36
C SER A 121 3.78 5.73 9.87
N PRO A 122 4.85 6.47 10.21
CA PRO A 122 5.00 7.87 9.83
C PRO A 122 5.47 7.96 8.38
N PRO A 123 5.22 9.09 7.69
CA PRO A 123 5.73 9.27 6.33
C PRO A 123 7.25 9.31 6.35
N PHE A 124 7.88 8.53 5.46
CA PHE A 124 9.34 8.46 5.32
C PHE A 124 9.95 9.86 5.14
N MET A 125 9.31 10.74 4.36
CA MET A 125 9.83 12.06 4.03
C MET A 125 9.90 13.02 5.23
N SER A 126 9.08 12.81 6.27
CA SER A 126 9.15 13.61 7.49
C SER A 126 10.12 13.04 8.54
N PHE A 127 10.71 11.87 8.26
CA PHE A 127 11.44 11.10 9.24
C PHE A 127 12.85 11.66 9.45
N ARG A 128 13.13 12.17 10.65
CA ARG A 128 14.40 12.81 11.00
C ARG A 128 15.29 12.02 11.99
N ASN A 129 14.79 10.93 12.60
CA ASN A 129 15.47 10.25 13.72
C ASN A 129 15.46 8.71 13.62
N SER A 130 16.65 8.10 13.74
CA SER A 130 17.01 6.72 13.39
C SER A 130 16.39 5.54 14.18
N ARG A 131 15.39 5.73 15.03
CA ARG A 131 15.08 4.70 16.06
C ARG A 131 13.77 3.91 15.88
N ARG A 132 13.04 4.08 14.77
CA ARG A 132 11.78 3.34 14.59
C ARG A 132 11.99 1.98 13.93
N LEU A 133 12.09 0.96 14.77
CA LEU A 133 12.01 -0.46 14.39
C LEU A 133 10.56 -0.96 14.30
N THR A 134 9.59 -0.09 13.99
CA THR A 134 8.15 -0.46 13.90
C THR A 134 7.56 -0.22 12.51
N GLY A 135 8.42 0.16 11.55
CA GLY A 135 8.02 0.38 10.16
C GLY A 135 7.79 1.85 9.81
N LEU A 136 7.79 2.11 8.50
CA LEU A 136 7.63 3.42 7.88
C LEU A 136 6.63 3.34 6.74
N ASN A 137 6.05 4.49 6.41
CA ASN A 137 5.14 4.64 5.28
C ASN A 137 5.87 5.32 4.12
N TYR A 138 5.97 4.61 3.00
CA TYR A 138 6.58 5.08 1.75
C TYR A 138 5.54 5.43 0.68
N ALA A 139 4.25 5.19 0.94
CA ALA A 139 3.17 5.45 -0.01
C ALA A 139 3.12 6.93 -0.41
N SER A 140 2.72 7.20 -1.65
CA SER A 140 2.73 8.55 -2.23
C SER A 140 1.57 8.71 -3.20
N GLY A 141 0.75 9.74 -2.98
CA GLY A 141 -0.38 10.07 -3.86
C GLY A 141 0.05 10.31 -5.31
N SER A 142 -0.91 10.11 -6.22
CA SER A 142 -0.83 10.21 -7.69
C SER A 142 0.01 9.17 -8.44
N CYS A 143 0.93 8.50 -7.75
CA CYS A 143 1.84 7.53 -8.37
C CYS A 143 1.22 6.14 -8.58
N GLY A 144 1.75 5.41 -9.57
CA GLY A 144 1.40 4.04 -9.89
C GLY A 144 2.58 3.07 -9.84
N ILE A 145 2.37 1.90 -10.42
CA ILE A 145 3.38 0.86 -10.67
C ILE A 145 4.35 1.36 -11.75
N LEU A 146 3.84 2.03 -12.79
CA LEU A 146 4.64 2.56 -13.88
C LEU A 146 5.28 3.90 -13.47
N PRO A 147 6.56 4.14 -13.82
CA PRO A 147 7.29 5.31 -13.37
C PRO A 147 6.75 6.64 -13.94
N GLU A 148 6.06 6.61 -15.07
CA GLU A 148 5.50 7.79 -15.74
C GLU A 148 4.12 8.22 -15.21
N THR A 149 3.44 7.34 -14.49
CA THR A 149 2.07 7.54 -14.02
C THR A 149 1.95 8.75 -13.09
N GLY A 150 1.06 9.68 -13.41
CA GLY A 150 0.77 10.85 -12.58
C GLY A 150 1.77 12.00 -12.66
N ASN A 151 2.79 11.91 -13.51
CA ASN A 151 3.83 12.94 -13.66
C ASN A 151 3.29 14.34 -13.96
N TYR A 152 2.15 14.46 -14.66
CA TYR A 152 1.53 15.74 -14.96
C TYR A 152 0.99 16.49 -13.71
N ILE A 153 0.79 15.78 -12.59
CA ILE A 153 0.32 16.35 -11.31
C ILE A 153 1.51 16.90 -10.50
N GLY A 154 2.73 16.47 -10.82
CA GLY A 154 3.98 16.84 -10.16
C GLY A 154 4.76 15.62 -9.68
N LYS A 155 5.76 15.84 -8.82
CA LYS A 155 6.61 14.76 -8.32
C LYS A 155 5.85 13.87 -7.32
N CYS A 156 5.88 12.56 -7.52
CA CYS A 156 5.44 11.58 -6.54
C CYS A 156 6.50 10.46 -6.41
N LEU A 157 6.39 9.63 -5.38
CA LEU A 157 7.28 8.47 -5.18
C LEU A 157 6.66 7.27 -5.89
N ASN A 158 7.12 6.95 -7.10
CA ASN A 158 6.61 5.78 -7.82
C ASN A 158 7.05 4.48 -7.11
N LEU A 159 6.50 3.33 -7.50
CA LEU A 159 6.78 2.09 -6.77
C LEU A 159 8.28 1.75 -6.68
N ASP A 160 9.08 2.08 -7.70
CA ASP A 160 10.55 1.90 -7.66
C ASP A 160 11.19 2.80 -6.61
N ASP A 161 10.79 4.08 -6.54
CA ASP A 161 11.24 5.01 -5.50
C ASP A 161 10.92 4.46 -4.11
N GLN A 162 9.69 3.98 -3.89
CA GLN A 162 9.24 3.45 -2.61
C GLN A 162 10.04 2.22 -2.18
N ILE A 163 10.30 1.29 -3.10
CA ILE A 163 11.17 0.13 -2.87
C ILE A 163 12.60 0.58 -2.58
N GLY A 164 13.11 1.58 -3.28
CA GLY A 164 14.42 2.18 -3.04
C GLY A 164 14.54 2.82 -1.66
N LEU A 165 13.51 3.54 -1.21
CA LEU A 165 13.43 4.13 0.13
C LEU A 165 13.36 3.06 1.22
N PHE A 166 12.62 1.97 0.99
CA PHE A 166 12.65 0.81 1.87
C PHE A 166 14.05 0.19 1.94
N GLY A 167 14.72 0.01 0.79
CA GLY A 167 16.10 -0.47 0.74
C GLY A 167 17.08 0.41 1.52
N LYS A 168 16.92 1.75 1.45
CA LYS A 168 17.66 2.69 2.29
C LYS A 168 17.38 2.48 3.78
N THR A 169 16.13 2.24 4.15
CA THR A 169 15.75 1.95 5.55
C THR A 169 16.40 0.68 6.06
N VAL A 170 16.39 -0.40 5.26
CA VAL A 170 17.05 -1.66 5.61
C VAL A 170 18.54 -1.41 5.85
N LYS A 171 19.23 -0.81 4.87
CA LYS A 171 20.69 -0.61 4.90
C LYS A 171 21.14 0.36 5.99
N ASN A 172 20.46 1.48 6.14
CA ASN A 172 20.94 2.60 6.94
C ASN A 172 20.40 2.58 8.38
N GLU A 173 19.24 1.96 8.60
CA GLU A 173 18.57 1.93 9.90
C GLU A 173 18.55 0.52 10.47
N LEU A 174 17.89 -0.43 9.80
CA LEU A 174 17.65 -1.75 10.38
C LEU A 174 18.94 -2.55 10.59
N THR A 175 19.85 -2.59 9.61
CA THR A 175 21.13 -3.30 9.76
C THR A 175 21.96 -2.74 10.92
N LYS A 176 21.93 -1.43 11.17
CA LYS A 176 22.68 -0.82 12.28
C LYS A 176 22.11 -1.18 13.65
N HIS A 177 20.80 -1.39 13.75
CA HIS A 177 20.13 -1.65 15.03
C HIS A 177 19.97 -3.14 15.35
N LEU A 178 19.72 -3.96 14.33
CA LEU A 178 19.48 -5.40 14.50
C LEU A 178 20.78 -6.21 14.38
N GLY A 179 21.84 -5.60 13.85
CA GLY A 179 23.17 -6.21 13.77
C GLY A 179 23.25 -7.29 12.70
N SER A 180 23.16 -8.55 13.10
CA SER A 180 23.47 -9.69 12.22
C SER A 180 22.44 -9.85 11.09
N SER A 181 22.88 -10.45 9.97
CA SER A 181 22.01 -10.69 8.82
C SER A 181 20.88 -11.66 9.16
N GLU A 182 21.10 -12.58 10.09
CA GLU A 182 20.11 -13.56 10.54
C GLU A 182 19.00 -12.90 11.34
N VAL A 183 19.34 -12.00 12.27
CA VAL A 183 18.36 -11.26 13.08
C VAL A 183 17.54 -10.31 12.20
N LEU A 184 18.19 -9.64 11.24
CA LEU A 184 17.52 -8.80 10.27
C LEU A 184 16.52 -9.60 9.42
N SER A 185 16.95 -10.76 8.92
CA SER A 185 16.10 -11.67 8.13
C SER A 185 14.90 -12.16 8.95
N ASP A 186 15.12 -12.62 10.18
CA ASP A 186 14.04 -13.06 11.08
C ASP A 186 13.03 -11.94 11.35
N TYR A 187 13.53 -10.74 11.69
CA TYR A 187 12.70 -9.56 11.94
C TYR A 187 11.86 -9.16 10.71
N LEU A 188 12.48 -9.10 9.52
CA LEU A 188 11.76 -8.77 8.28
C LEU A 188 10.76 -9.86 7.92
N SER A 189 11.12 -11.13 8.08
CA SER A 189 10.23 -12.26 7.79
C SER A 189 8.96 -12.26 8.64
N LYS A 190 9.00 -11.68 9.85
CA LYS A 190 7.88 -11.52 10.77
C LYS A 190 7.14 -10.18 10.60
N SER A 191 7.73 -9.20 9.93
CA SER A 191 7.14 -7.89 9.66
C SER A 191 6.02 -8.01 8.62
N ILE A 192 5.07 -7.07 8.67
CA ILE A 192 3.97 -6.98 7.71
C ILE A 192 4.29 -5.93 6.66
N PHE A 193 4.02 -6.27 5.40
CA PHE A 193 4.09 -5.35 4.27
C PHE A 193 2.68 -5.14 3.74
N LEU A 194 2.23 -3.89 3.74
CA LEU A 194 0.97 -3.46 3.14
C LEU A 194 1.29 -2.77 1.82
N VAL A 195 0.81 -3.34 0.72
CA VAL A 195 1.00 -2.80 -0.63
C VAL A 195 -0.37 -2.62 -1.29
N SER A 196 -0.66 -1.41 -1.75
CA SER A 196 -1.86 -1.11 -2.56
C SER A 196 -1.53 -0.03 -3.57
N VAL A 197 -1.51 -0.40 -4.85
CA VAL A 197 -1.10 0.44 -5.98
C VAL A 197 -1.70 -0.11 -7.28
N GLY A 198 -1.84 0.72 -8.31
CA GLY A 198 -2.27 0.30 -9.66
C GLY A 198 -3.47 1.07 -10.20
N ASN A 199 -4.34 1.58 -9.32
CA ASN A 199 -5.48 2.43 -9.69
C ASN A 199 -5.04 3.67 -10.49
N ASN A 200 -3.94 4.33 -10.10
CA ASN A 200 -3.40 5.51 -10.76
C ASN A 200 -2.84 5.19 -12.15
N ASP A 201 -2.34 3.98 -12.40
CA ASP A 201 -1.92 3.60 -13.75
C ASP A 201 -3.11 3.56 -14.72
N TYR A 202 -4.32 3.38 -14.20
CA TYR A 202 -5.53 3.61 -14.98
C TYR A 202 -5.91 5.10 -15.02
N ILE A 203 -6.21 5.71 -13.88
CA ILE A 203 -6.85 7.04 -13.85
C ILE A 203 -5.92 8.20 -14.25
N ASN A 204 -4.61 8.07 -13.99
CA ASN A 204 -3.60 9.09 -14.26
C ASN A 204 -2.60 8.68 -15.36
N ASN A 205 -2.94 7.65 -16.14
CA ASN A 205 -2.15 7.19 -17.29
C ASN A 205 -3.05 6.59 -18.40
N TYR A 206 -3.55 5.36 -18.26
CA TYR A 206 -4.34 4.68 -19.31
C TYR A 206 -5.57 5.46 -19.77
N LEU A 207 -6.31 6.06 -18.85
CA LEU A 207 -7.53 6.82 -19.13
C LEU A 207 -7.24 8.32 -19.42
N GLN A 208 -5.97 8.67 -19.66
CA GLN A 208 -5.52 10.03 -19.99
C GLN A 208 -4.87 10.07 -21.40
N PRO A 209 -5.63 9.77 -22.48
CA PRO A 209 -5.09 9.62 -23.84
C PRO A 209 -4.47 10.90 -24.44
N ASN A 210 -4.81 12.08 -23.88
CA ASN A 210 -4.21 13.35 -24.30
C ASN A 210 -2.80 13.57 -23.73
N LEU A 211 -2.42 12.81 -22.70
CA LEU A 211 -1.15 12.95 -21.98
C LEU A 211 -0.26 11.72 -22.15
N TYR A 212 -0.87 10.54 -22.32
CA TYR A 212 -0.19 9.25 -22.41
C TYR A 212 -0.71 8.45 -23.61
N ASP A 213 0.16 7.65 -24.20
CA ASP A 213 -0.15 6.82 -25.37
C ASP A 213 -0.56 5.38 -24.99
N SER A 214 -0.64 5.07 -23.69
CA SER A 214 -0.85 3.71 -23.17
C SER A 214 -2.16 3.08 -23.66
N SER A 215 -3.26 3.83 -23.74
CA SER A 215 -4.52 3.32 -24.31
C SER A 215 -4.49 3.10 -25.83
N SER A 216 -3.56 3.74 -26.54
CA SER A 216 -3.33 3.50 -27.96
C SER A 216 -2.42 2.31 -28.22
N ARG A 217 -1.51 2.01 -27.27
CA ARG A 217 -0.55 0.90 -27.35
C ARG A 217 -1.10 -0.42 -26.80
N TYR A 218 -1.98 -0.37 -25.82
CA TYR A 218 -2.47 -1.54 -25.09
C TYR A 218 -3.99 -1.61 -25.06
N SER A 219 -4.52 -2.81 -25.27
CA SER A 219 -5.91 -3.11 -24.91
C SER A 219 -6.03 -3.12 -23.37
N PRO A 220 -7.24 -3.00 -22.81
CA PRO A 220 -7.42 -3.03 -21.35
C PRO A 220 -6.81 -4.30 -20.71
N HIS A 221 -6.90 -5.44 -21.41
CA HIS A 221 -6.35 -6.70 -20.96
C HIS A 221 -4.81 -6.71 -20.99
N SER A 222 -4.18 -6.30 -22.11
CA SER A 222 -2.71 -6.29 -22.19
C SER A 222 -2.08 -5.23 -21.28
N PHE A 223 -2.80 -4.14 -20.98
CA PHE A 223 -2.38 -3.18 -19.97
C PHE A 223 -2.43 -3.75 -18.56
N ALA A 224 -3.51 -4.48 -18.19
CA ALA A 224 -3.58 -5.17 -16.91
C ALA A 224 -2.44 -6.20 -16.73
N GLN A 225 -2.10 -6.91 -17.81
CA GLN A 225 -0.97 -7.83 -17.82
C GLN A 225 0.36 -7.10 -17.59
N LEU A 226 0.59 -5.99 -18.32
CA LEU A 226 1.78 -5.14 -18.12
C LEU A 226 1.94 -4.70 -16.66
N LEU A 227 0.86 -4.23 -16.02
CA LEU A 227 0.88 -3.81 -14.62
C LEU A 227 1.18 -4.97 -13.68
N THR A 228 0.58 -6.14 -13.92
CA THR A 228 0.82 -7.34 -13.13
C THR A 228 2.27 -7.82 -13.23
N ASP A 229 2.81 -7.89 -14.45
CA ASP A 229 4.17 -8.33 -14.71
C ASP A 229 5.18 -7.34 -14.07
N SER A 230 4.92 -6.05 -14.24
CA SER A 230 5.75 -4.98 -13.66
C SER A 230 5.74 -5.02 -12.14
N LEU A 231 4.57 -5.18 -11.51
CA LEU A 231 4.43 -5.30 -10.05
C LEU A 231 5.15 -6.55 -9.53
N SER A 232 4.96 -7.70 -10.19
CA SER A 232 5.60 -8.96 -9.82
C SER A 232 7.11 -8.83 -9.85
N HIS A 233 7.66 -8.35 -10.96
CA HIS A 233 9.10 -8.16 -11.13
C HIS A 233 9.67 -7.22 -10.06
N LYS A 234 9.01 -6.10 -9.77
CA LYS A 234 9.46 -5.14 -8.75
C LYS A 234 9.49 -5.75 -7.35
N LEU A 235 8.50 -6.57 -6.99
CA LEU A 235 8.42 -7.21 -5.67
C LEU A 235 9.39 -8.40 -5.51
N GLU A 236 9.73 -9.09 -6.60
CA GLU A 236 10.73 -10.17 -6.61
C GLU A 236 12.16 -9.66 -6.51
N VAL A 237 12.49 -8.58 -7.23
CA VAL A 237 13.86 -8.04 -7.34
C VAL A 237 14.19 -7.07 -6.21
N ALA A 238 13.19 -6.55 -5.51
CA ALA A 238 13.38 -5.72 -4.32
C ALA A 238 14.26 -6.44 -3.27
N PRO A 239 14.93 -5.71 -2.35
CA PRO A 239 15.54 -6.29 -1.14
C PRO A 239 14.53 -7.05 -0.24
N LEU A 240 13.27 -7.08 -0.66
CA LEU A 240 12.19 -7.88 -0.13
C LEU A 240 12.19 -9.34 -0.61
N SER A 241 12.82 -9.72 -1.73
CA SER A 241 12.83 -11.10 -2.30
C SER A 241 11.54 -11.88 -1.93
N LEU A 242 10.39 -11.27 -2.24
CA LEU A 242 9.07 -11.81 -1.95
C LEU A 242 8.77 -12.76 -3.10
N SER A 243 8.80 -14.08 -2.87
CA SER A 243 8.33 -14.98 -3.93
C SER A 243 6.80 -14.86 -4.01
N LEU A 244 6.29 -14.08 -4.96
CA LEU A 244 4.86 -14.02 -5.26
C LEU A 244 4.50 -15.18 -6.19
N SER A 245 3.68 -16.11 -5.72
CA SER A 245 2.86 -16.92 -6.62
C SER A 245 1.60 -16.14 -6.95
N LEU A 246 1.66 -15.26 -7.95
CA LEU A 246 0.50 -14.55 -8.46
C LEU A 246 -0.27 -15.46 -9.42
N SER A 247 -1.29 -16.15 -8.92
CA SER A 247 -2.30 -16.79 -9.77
C SER A 247 -3.45 -15.80 -9.96
N ILE A 248 -3.34 -14.90 -10.94
CA ILE A 248 -4.46 -14.03 -11.33
C ILE A 248 -5.35 -14.80 -12.31
N ASN A 249 -6.39 -15.44 -11.80
CA ASN A 249 -7.51 -15.86 -12.64
C ASN A 249 -8.44 -14.66 -12.83
N TRP A 250 -8.26 -13.93 -13.93
CA TRP A 250 -9.26 -12.95 -14.35
C TRP A 250 -10.50 -13.71 -14.85
N PRO A 251 -11.71 -13.46 -14.32
CA PRO A 251 -12.91 -13.95 -14.99
C PRO A 251 -12.99 -13.22 -16.34
N MET A 252 -12.71 -13.95 -17.42
CA MET A 252 -12.90 -13.51 -18.79
C MET A 252 -14.28 -12.86 -18.89
N ALA A 253 -14.34 -11.60 -19.32
CA ALA A 253 -15.61 -11.07 -19.82
C ALA A 253 -15.98 -11.90 -21.06
N PRO A 254 -17.25 -12.27 -21.25
CA PRO A 254 -17.66 -12.93 -22.49
C PRO A 254 -17.31 -12.00 -23.65
N GLU A 255 -16.68 -12.58 -24.68
CA GLU A 255 -16.54 -11.94 -25.98
C GLU A 255 -17.95 -11.84 -26.58
N ASP A 256 -18.45 -10.61 -26.71
CA ASP A 256 -19.55 -10.27 -27.62
C ASP A 256 -18.95 -9.68 -28.90
#